data_AF-A0AAP7FSC1-F1
#
_entry.id   AF-A0AAP7FSC1-F1
#
_cell.length_a   1.000
_cell.length_b   1.000
_cell.length_c   1.000
_cell.angle_alpha   90.00
_cell.angle_beta   90.00
_cell.angle_gamma   90.00
#
_symmetry.space_group_name_H-M   'P 1'
#
loop_
_entity.id
_entity.type
_entity.pdbx_description
1 polymer ?
#
loop_
_entity_poly.entity_id
_entity_poly.type
_entity_poly.pdbx_seq_one_letter_code
_entity_poly.pdbx_strand_id
1 'polypeptide(L)'
;MAEVLRGQRAEGVRNVRLKLLLLGVLCLLPGLGAARMAWNDQAWWPLALYPAMSLISLLLYWQDKQQARTQAWRTPEKVLHASELLGGWPGALVAQQVFRHKTRKVSYQLVCWGIVLVHQVFWADWLFFEGRYLPFT
;
A
#
# COMPACT_ATOMS: atom_id res chain seq x y z
N MET A 1 14.44 7.31 34.09
CA MET A 1 14.79 7.13 32.66
C MET A 1 14.60 5.70 32.15
N ALA A 2 14.80 4.65 32.98
CA ALA A 2 14.57 3.25 32.59
C ALA A 2 13.08 2.85 32.42
N GLU A 3 12.13 3.53 33.08
CA GLU A 3 10.69 3.26 32.91
C GLU A 3 10.10 3.80 31.61
N VAL A 4 10.61 4.93 31.09
CA VAL A 4 10.19 5.49 29.79
C VAL A 4 10.61 4.56 28.64
N LEU A 5 11.69 3.81 28.80
CA LEU A 5 12.14 2.78 27.85
C LEU A 5 11.38 1.45 27.98
N ARG A 6 10.73 1.17 29.13
CA ARG A 6 9.93 -0.05 29.36
C ARG A 6 8.57 -0.02 28.68
N GLY A 7 7.98 1.17 28.50
CA GLY A 7 6.67 1.35 27.85
C GLY A 7 6.67 1.06 26.34
N GLN A 8 7.83 0.75 25.74
CA GLN A 8 7.98 0.41 24.32
C GLN A 8 8.48 -1.01 24.07
N ARG A 9 8.12 -1.99 24.92
CA ARG A 9 7.99 -3.37 24.43
C ARG A 9 6.84 -3.39 23.43
N ALA A 10 7.10 -2.86 22.23
CA ALA A 10 6.26 -3.01 21.09
C ALA A 10 6.16 -4.51 20.85
N GLU A 11 5.03 -5.11 21.23
CA GLU A 11 4.75 -6.47 20.79
C GLU A 11 5.05 -6.52 19.28
N GLY A 12 5.84 -7.48 18.84
CA GLY A 12 6.18 -7.62 17.43
C GLY A 12 4.91 -7.74 16.59
N VAL A 13 4.96 -7.37 15.31
CA VAL A 13 3.81 -7.58 14.40
C VAL A 13 3.45 -9.07 14.44
N ARG A 14 2.27 -9.41 14.95
CA ARG A 14 1.84 -10.81 15.02
C ARG A 14 1.71 -11.35 13.58
N ASN A 15 2.27 -12.53 13.34
CA ASN A 15 2.27 -13.24 12.05
C ASN A 15 2.93 -12.47 10.89
N VAL A 16 4.12 -11.88 11.11
CA VAL A 16 4.87 -11.13 10.07
C VAL A 16 5.02 -11.93 8.78
N ARG A 17 5.47 -13.19 8.89
CA ARG A 17 5.71 -14.05 7.71
C ARG A 17 4.44 -14.18 6.87
N LEU A 18 3.30 -14.50 7.48
CA LEU A 18 2.02 -14.60 6.78
C LEU A 18 1.63 -13.29 6.10
N LYS A 19 1.81 -12.15 6.78
CA LYS A 19 1.48 -10.84 6.20
C LYS A 19 2.40 -10.48 5.03
N LEU A 20 3.69 -10.81 5.11
CA LEU A 20 4.63 -10.64 4.02
C LEU A 20 4.31 -11.57 2.84
N LEU A 21 3.90 -12.81 3.11
CA LEU A 21 3.45 -13.74 2.07
C LEU A 21 2.19 -13.22 1.39
N LEU A 22 1.20 -12.76 2.15
CA LEU A 22 -0.02 -12.15 1.59
C LEU A 22 0.31 -10.91 0.75
N LEU A 23 1.18 -10.02 1.26
CA LEU A 23 1.64 -8.86 0.50
C LEU A 23 2.33 -9.29 -0.80
N GLY A 24 3.23 -10.28 -0.72
CA GLY A 24 3.90 -10.85 -1.88
C GLY A 24 2.90 -11.35 -2.91
N VAL A 25 1.93 -12.18 -2.49
CA VAL A 25 0.86 -12.71 -3.34
C VAL A 25 0.04 -11.58 -3.99
N LEU A 26 -0.35 -10.56 -3.23
CA LEU A 26 -1.08 -9.43 -3.79
C LEU A 26 -0.25 -8.66 -4.81
N CYS A 27 1.06 -8.48 -4.57
CA CYS A 27 1.96 -7.79 -5.49
C CYS A 27 2.31 -8.61 -6.75
N LEU A 28 2.15 -9.94 -6.74
CA LEU A 28 2.49 -10.79 -7.89
C LEU A 28 1.71 -10.38 -9.13
N LEU A 29 0.40 -10.18 -9.01
CA LEU A 29 -0.45 -9.94 -10.16
C LEU A 29 -0.17 -8.56 -10.81
N PRO A 30 -0.13 -7.44 -10.06
CA PRO A 30 0.33 -6.16 -10.58
C PRO A 30 1.78 -6.18 -11.08
N GLY A 31 2.67 -6.90 -10.40
CA GLY A 31 4.08 -7.01 -10.78
C GLY A 31 4.28 -7.75 -12.09
N LEU A 32 3.60 -8.88 -12.27
CA LEU A 32 3.64 -9.66 -13.52
C LEU A 32 2.98 -8.90 -14.68
N GLY A 33 1.84 -8.26 -14.42
CA GLY A 33 1.19 -7.40 -15.41
C GLY A 33 2.09 -6.27 -15.87
N ALA A 34 2.71 -5.54 -14.93
CA ALA A 34 3.63 -4.45 -15.23
C ALA A 34 4.89 -4.94 -15.96
N ALA A 35 5.43 -6.11 -15.58
CA ALA A 35 6.57 -6.71 -16.26
C ALA A 35 6.24 -7.13 -17.71
N ARG A 36 5.07 -7.74 -17.93
CA ARG A 36 4.60 -8.10 -19.28
C ARG A 36 4.42 -6.85 -20.15
N MET A 37 3.82 -5.81 -19.61
CA MET A 37 3.59 -4.54 -20.32
C MET A 37 4.92 -3.84 -20.65
N ALA A 38 5.89 -3.87 -19.75
CA ALA A 38 7.24 -3.35 -20.01
C ALA A 38 7.97 -4.13 -21.11
N TRP A 39 7.74 -5.44 -21.21
CA TRP A 39 8.37 -6.29 -22.22
C TRP A 39 7.72 -6.13 -23.61
N ASN A 40 6.39 -6.03 -23.66
CA ASN A 40 5.63 -6.04 -24.92
C ASN A 40 5.40 -4.62 -25.48
N ASP A 41 4.94 -3.70 -24.65
CA ASP A 41 4.47 -2.38 -25.06
C ASP A 41 5.50 -1.27 -24.78
N GLN A 42 6.70 -1.65 -24.30
CA GLN A 42 7.78 -0.76 -23.82
C GLN A 42 7.35 0.25 -22.73
N ALA A 43 6.18 0.07 -22.13
CA ALA A 43 5.65 0.95 -21.10
C ALA A 43 6.16 0.52 -19.71
N TRP A 44 7.37 0.95 -19.36
CA TRP A 44 8.05 0.65 -18.10
C TRP A 44 7.56 1.47 -16.89
N TRP A 45 6.75 2.52 -17.14
CA TRP A 45 6.34 3.47 -16.11
C TRP A 45 5.64 2.84 -14.88
N PRO A 46 4.82 1.76 -14.96
CA PRO A 46 4.19 1.20 -13.77
C PRO A 46 5.21 0.52 -12.85
N LEU A 47 6.25 -0.10 -13.42
CA LEU A 47 7.32 -0.73 -12.63
C LEU A 47 8.08 0.29 -11.78
N ALA A 48 8.21 1.54 -12.26
CA ALA A 48 8.80 2.63 -11.50
C ALA A 48 7.78 3.27 -10.53
N LEU A 49 6.52 3.41 -10.95
CA LEU A 49 5.48 4.09 -10.19
C LEU A 49 5.13 3.36 -8.89
N TYR A 50 4.96 2.03 -8.92
CA TYR A 50 4.57 1.25 -7.74
C TYR A 50 5.58 1.38 -6.58
N PRO A 51 6.91 1.20 -6.79
CA PRO A 51 7.91 1.44 -5.75
C PRO A 51 7.93 2.89 -5.27
N ALA A 52 7.86 3.86 -6.18
CA ALA A 52 7.91 5.28 -5.84
C ALA A 52 6.71 5.68 -4.96
N MET A 53 5.50 5.30 -5.37
CA MET A 53 4.27 5.58 -4.61
C MET A 53 4.20 4.79 -3.31
N SER A 54 4.79 3.60 -3.26
CA SER A 54 4.92 2.83 -2.02
C SER A 54 5.82 3.54 -1.01
N LEU A 55 6.94 4.11 -1.46
CA LEU A 55 7.82 4.92 -0.61
C LEU A 55 7.12 6.19 -0.12
N ILE A 56 6.41 6.90 -1.00
CA ILE A 56 5.61 8.07 -0.63
C ILE A 56 4.57 7.70 0.42
N SER A 57 3.85 6.60 0.24
CA SER A 57 2.84 6.14 1.19
C SER A 57 3.47 5.81 2.55
N LEU A 58 4.63 5.14 2.58
CA LEU A 58 5.38 4.90 3.82
C LEU A 58 5.72 6.20 4.56
N LEU A 59 6.19 7.21 3.83
CA LEU A 59 6.54 8.52 4.41
C LEU A 59 5.31 9.26 4.94
N LEU A 60 4.19 9.27 4.20
CA LEU A 60 2.94 9.89 4.64
C LEU A 60 2.41 9.26 5.92
N TYR A 61 2.43 7.93 6.02
CA TYR A 61 2.03 7.23 7.24
C TYR A 61 2.98 7.49 8.42
N TRP A 62 4.28 7.60 8.15
CA TRP A 62 5.25 7.97 9.18
C TRP A 62 4.98 9.38 9.71
N GLN A 63 4.74 10.35 8.82
CA GLN A 63 4.37 11.72 9.17
C GLN A 63 3.07 11.79 9.96
N ASP A 64 2.02 11.08 9.52
CA ASP A 64 0.73 11.01 10.23
C ASP A 64 0.89 10.44 11.66
N LYS A 65 1.73 9.41 11.82
CA LYS A 65 2.07 8.87 13.15
C LYS A 65 2.78 9.90 14.03
N GLN A 66 3.72 10.67 13.46
CA GLN A 66 4.43 11.70 14.22
C GLN A 66 3.49 12.83 14.65
N GLN A 67 2.64 13.31 13.74
CA GLN A 67 1.63 14.33 14.05
C GLN A 67 0.66 13.87 15.16
N ALA A 68 0.27 12.60 15.14
CA ALA A 68 -0.56 12.03 16.22
C ALA A 68 0.13 12.01 17.59
N ARG A 69 1.47 11.90 17.63
CA ARG A 69 2.26 11.95 18.88
C ARG A 69 2.45 13.38 19.38
N THR A 70 2.63 14.34 18.49
CA THR A 70 2.89 15.75 18.83
C THR A 70 1.63 16.59 18.97
N GLN A 71 0.44 15.98 18.91
CA GLN A 71 -0.86 16.68 18.90
C GLN A 71 -0.97 17.74 17.77
N ALA A 72 -0.20 17.56 16.69
CA ALA A 72 -0.27 18.42 15.52
C ALA A 72 -1.49 18.07 14.64
N TRP A 73 -1.73 18.90 13.61
CA TRP A 73 -2.80 18.64 12.64
C TRP A 73 -2.60 17.29 11.97
N ARG A 74 -3.61 16.42 12.02
CA ARG A 74 -3.56 15.06 11.43
C ARG A 74 -3.63 15.11 9.91
N THR A 75 -2.97 14.16 9.25
CA THR A 75 -3.05 14.06 7.79
C THR A 75 -4.47 13.61 7.37
N PRO A 76 -5.13 14.31 6.43
CA PRO A 76 -6.44 13.90 5.94
C PRO A 76 -6.40 12.50 5.31
N GLU A 77 -7.37 11.63 5.63
CA GLU A 77 -7.41 10.25 5.11
C GLU A 77 -7.47 10.20 3.57
N LYS A 78 -8.06 11.23 2.94
CA LYS A 78 -8.05 11.39 1.48
C LYS A 78 -6.66 11.42 0.87
N VAL A 79 -5.66 11.98 1.55
CA VAL A 79 -4.28 12.08 1.05
C VAL A 79 -3.63 10.69 1.07
N LEU A 80 -3.88 9.92 2.13
CA LEU A 80 -3.39 8.56 2.25
C LEU A 80 -4.04 7.63 1.23
N HIS A 81 -5.37 7.72 1.06
CA HIS A 81 -6.07 6.94 0.04
C HIS A 81 -5.70 7.35 -1.39
N ALA A 82 -5.39 8.63 -1.64
CA ALA A 82 -4.89 9.07 -2.94
C ALA A 82 -3.53 8.44 -3.26
N SER A 83 -2.61 8.39 -2.29
CA SER A 83 -1.31 7.74 -2.52
C SER A 83 -1.46 6.23 -2.70
N GLU A 84 -2.37 5.59 -1.96
CA GLU A 84 -2.73 4.18 -2.12
C GLU A 84 -3.27 3.88 -3.53
N LEU A 85 -4.18 4.73 -4.03
CA LEU A 85 -4.82 4.60 -5.34
C LEU A 85 -3.86 4.82 -6.51
N LEU A 86 -2.80 5.60 -6.33
CA LEU A 86 -1.76 5.81 -7.35
C LEU A 86 -0.72 4.67 -7.40
N GLY A 87 -0.98 3.54 -6.73
CA GLY A 87 -0.06 2.39 -6.68
C GLY A 87 0.77 2.28 -5.40
N GLY A 88 0.51 3.15 -4.41
CA GLY A 88 1.21 3.15 -3.12
C GLY A 88 0.66 2.18 -2.08
N TRP A 89 -0.40 1.45 -2.40
CA TRP A 89 -1.04 0.51 -1.49
C TRP A 89 -0.10 -0.55 -0.88
N PRO A 90 0.95 -1.09 -1.56
CA PRO A 90 1.87 -2.03 -0.94
C PRO A 90 2.64 -1.39 0.22
N GLY A 91 3.19 -0.18 -0.03
CA GLY A 91 3.87 0.61 0.99
C GLY A 91 2.94 1.01 2.13
N ALA A 92 1.69 1.37 1.83
CA ALA A 92 0.68 1.67 2.85
C ALA A 92 0.37 0.46 3.75
N LEU A 93 0.19 -0.74 3.19
CA LEU A 93 -0.03 -1.96 3.98
C LEU A 93 1.16 -2.28 4.88
N VAL A 94 2.39 -2.11 4.39
CA VAL A 94 3.61 -2.23 5.20
C VAL A 94 3.60 -1.19 6.33
N ALA A 95 3.33 0.07 5.99
CA ALA A 95 3.29 1.19 6.93
C ALA A 95 2.27 0.95 8.06
N GLN A 96 1.06 0.50 7.72
CA GLN A 96 0.01 0.17 8.67
C GLN A 96 0.49 -0.84 9.73
N GLN A 97 1.21 -1.89 9.32
CA GLN A 97 1.72 -2.91 10.23
C GLN A 97 2.89 -2.42 11.07
N VAL A 98 3.88 -1.76 10.45
CA VAL A 98 5.07 -1.22 11.13
C VAL A 98 4.67 -0.15 12.15
N PHE A 99 3.80 0.77 11.74
CA PHE A 99 3.39 1.88 12.58
C PHE A 99 2.23 1.53 13.51
N ARG A 100 1.53 0.42 13.28
CA ARG A 100 0.29 0.02 13.97
C ARG A 100 -0.76 1.12 13.93
N HIS A 101 -0.77 1.86 12.83
CA HIS A 101 -1.63 3.01 12.62
C HIS A 101 -2.68 2.66 11.55
N LYS A 102 -3.92 3.14 11.73
CA LYS A 102 -5.07 2.87 10.83
C LYS A 102 -5.42 1.38 10.57
N THR A 103 -4.93 0.45 11.39
CA THR A 103 -5.21 -1.00 11.23
C THR A 103 -6.58 -1.44 11.78
N ARG A 104 -7.15 -0.70 12.74
CA ARG A 104 -8.42 -1.05 13.42
C ARG A 104 -9.64 -0.27 12.92
N LYS A 105 -9.42 0.83 12.18
CA LYS A 105 -10.51 1.68 11.70
C LYS A 105 -11.16 1.03 10.48
N VAL A 106 -12.32 0.42 10.66
CA VAL A 106 -13.03 -0.33 9.62
C VAL A 106 -13.25 0.51 8.36
N SER A 107 -13.73 1.75 8.51
CA SER A 107 -13.98 2.63 7.36
C SER A 107 -12.71 2.89 6.53
N TYR A 108 -11.55 3.02 7.19
CA TYR A 108 -10.27 3.19 6.51
C TYR A 108 -9.86 1.92 5.77
N GLN A 109 -9.99 0.78 6.44
CA GLN A 109 -9.63 -0.53 5.88
C GLN A 109 -10.52 -0.87 4.68
N LEU A 110 -11.81 -0.56 4.72
CA LEU A 110 -12.72 -0.78 3.58
C LEU A 110 -12.26 -0.03 2.33
N VAL A 111 -11.89 1.24 2.46
CA VAL A 111 -11.39 2.04 1.32
C VAL A 111 -10.03 1.51 0.83
N CYS A 112 -9.12 1.23 1.76
CA CYS A 112 -7.80 0.68 1.44
C CYS A 112 -7.92 -0.67 0.67
N TRP A 113 -8.73 -1.60 1.16
CA TRP A 113 -8.97 -2.88 0.49
C TRP A 113 -9.74 -2.73 -0.83
N GLY A 114 -10.65 -1.75 -0.92
CA GLY A 114 -11.31 -1.38 -2.18
C GLY A 114 -10.31 -0.93 -3.24
N ILE A 115 -9.32 -0.11 -2.86
CA ILE A 115 -8.23 0.32 -3.76
C ILE A 115 -7.39 -0.86 -4.22
N VAL A 116 -7.00 -1.76 -3.31
CA VAL A 116 -6.28 -2.99 -3.66
C VAL A 116 -7.09 -3.80 -4.67
N LEU A 117 -8.39 -4.00 -4.41
CA LEU A 117 -9.27 -4.73 -5.31
C LEU A 117 -9.34 -4.10 -6.70
N VAL A 118 -9.46 -2.77 -6.80
CA VAL A 118 -9.43 -2.06 -8.10
C VAL A 118 -8.13 -2.36 -8.86
N HIS A 119 -6.97 -2.33 -8.19
CA HIS A 119 -5.70 -2.65 -8.82
C HIS A 119 -5.64 -4.11 -9.28
N GLN A 120 -6.14 -5.04 -8.46
CA GLN A 120 -6.18 -6.46 -8.83
C GLN A 120 -7.08 -6.69 -10.04
N VAL A 121 -8.27 -6.07 -10.08
CA VAL A 121 -9.20 -6.19 -11.20
C VAL A 121 -8.60 -5.60 -12.47
N PHE A 122 -8.01 -4.40 -12.38
CA PHE A 122 -7.36 -3.75 -13.53
C PHE A 122 -6.27 -4.63 -14.15
N TRP A 123 -5.34 -5.15 -13.33
CA TRP A 123 -4.27 -5.98 -13.84
C TRP A 123 -4.73 -7.38 -14.26
N ALA A 124 -5.77 -7.92 -13.65
CA ALA A 124 -6.38 -9.17 -14.10
C ALA A 124 -7.02 -8.99 -15.48
N ASP A 125 -7.75 -7.89 -15.68
CA ASP A 125 -8.33 -7.56 -16.99
C ASP A 125 -7.26 -7.47 -18.07
N TRP A 126 -6.20 -6.70 -17.79
CA TRP A 126 -5.07 -6.53 -18.70
C TRP A 126 -4.37 -7.87 -19.03
N LEU A 127 -4.08 -8.69 -18.01
CA LEU A 127 -3.27 -9.90 -18.20
C LEU A 127 -4.04 -11.03 -18.90
N PHE A 128 -5.32 -11.21 -18.58
CA PHE A 128 -6.13 -12.34 -19.06
C PHE A 128 -7.00 -11.99 -20.26
N PHE A 129 -7.43 -10.73 -20.38
CA PHE A 129 -8.39 -10.30 -21.39
C PHE A 129 -7.81 -9.25 -22.35
N GLU A 130 -6.50 -8.98 -22.29
CA GLU A 130 -5.80 -8.01 -23.14
C GLU A 130 -6.43 -6.60 -23.08
N GLY A 131 -7.07 -6.26 -21.96
CA GLY A 131 -7.77 -4.97 -21.79
C GLY A 131 -9.10 -4.86 -22.53
N ARG A 132 -9.70 -5.99 -22.94
CA ARG A 132 -10.94 -6.00 -23.74
C ARG A 132 -12.17 -5.49 -22.98
N TYR A 133 -12.16 -5.46 -21.64
CA TYR A 133 -13.27 -4.92 -20.83
C TYR A 133 -12.99 -3.53 -20.28
N LEU A 134 -11.72 -3.17 -20.04
CA LEU A 134 -11.28 -1.83 -19.68
C LEU A 134 -10.36 -1.27 -20.77
N PRO A 135 -10.92 -0.79 -21.91
CA PRO A 135 -10.11 -0.26 -23.00
C PRO A 135 -9.43 1.04 -22.56
N PHE A 136 -8.12 1.00 -22.42
CA PHE A 136 -7.23 2.16 -22.35
C PHE A 136 -6.41 2.23 -23.66
N THR A 137 -7.11 2.24 -24.78
CA THR A 137 -6.57 2.59 -26.11
C THR A 137 -6.66 4.09 -26.33
#